data_AF-A0A392MCJ4-F1
#
_entry.id   AF-A0A392MCJ4-F1
#
_cell.length_a   1.000
_cell.length_b   1.000
_cell.length_c   1.000
_cell.angle_alpha   90.00
_cell.angle_beta   90.00
_cell.angle_gamma   90.00
#
_symmetry.space_group_name_H-M   'P 1'
#
loop_
_entity.id
_entity.type
_entity.pdbx_description
1 polymer ?
#
loop_
_entity_poly.entity_id
_entity_poly.type
_entity_poly.pdbx_seq_one_letter_code
_entity_poly.pdbx_strand_id
1 'polypeptide(L)' 'MPNPRSVCASQVWCDVGYPRLVQRPLEIALTGKMSKRCACFEESQLDQPGLEVYEGCDYHANRCKA' A
#
# COMPACT_ATOMS: atom_id res chain seq x y z
N MET A 1 0.20 -0.31 14.03
CA MET A 1 0.58 -1.66 13.53
C MET A 1 -0.40 -2.01 12.41
N PRO A 2 0.04 -2.31 11.18
CA PRO A 2 -0.90 -2.61 10.09
C PRO A 2 -1.66 -3.92 10.36
N ASN A 3 -2.97 -3.86 10.13
CA ASN A 3 -4.01 -4.86 10.40
C ASN A 3 -3.64 -6.24 9.79
N PRO A 4 -3.82 -7.39 10.48
CA PRO A 4 -3.17 -8.67 10.13
C PRO A 4 -3.74 -9.42 8.90
N ARG A 5 -4.50 -8.77 8.02
CA ARG A 5 -5.13 -9.41 6.83
C ARG A 5 -5.01 -8.60 5.54
N SER A 6 -3.85 -7.99 5.30
CA SER A 6 -3.52 -7.47 3.96
C SER A 6 -2.96 -8.60 3.10
N VAL A 7 -3.67 -9.03 2.06
CA VAL A 7 -3.09 -9.85 0.98
C VAL A 7 -2.67 -8.88 -0.12
N CYS A 8 -1.44 -8.99 -0.59
CA CYS A 8 -0.87 -8.07 -1.58
C CYS A 8 -0.13 -8.81 -2.71
N ALA A 9 -0.53 -10.06 -2.94
CA ALA A 9 -0.13 -10.88 -4.08
C ALA A 9 -1.08 -10.58 -5.26
N SER A 10 -1.39 -11.53 -6.14
CA SER A 10 -2.22 -11.34 -7.36
C SER A 10 -3.59 -10.68 -7.18
N GLN A 11 -4.10 -10.61 -5.95
CA GLN A 11 -5.26 -9.81 -5.57
C GLN A 11 -4.87 -9.05 -4.30
N VAL A 12 -5.14 -7.75 -4.29
CA VAL A 12 -4.85 -6.88 -3.14
C VAL A 12 -6.14 -6.50 -2.47
N TRP A 13 -6.30 -6.77 -1.18
CA TRP A 13 -7.46 -6.28 -0.45
C TRP A 13 -7.17 -6.07 1.03
N CYS A 14 -7.99 -5.20 1.62
CA CYS A 14 -8.01 -4.88 3.03
C CYS A 14 -9.41 -5.16 3.59
N ASP A 15 -9.50 -5.93 4.68
CA ASP A 15 -10.77 -6.13 5.39
C ASP A 15 -11.31 -4.80 5.96
N VAL A 16 -10.40 -3.92 6.38
CA VAL A 16 -10.68 -2.59 6.91
C VAL A 16 -9.67 -1.60 6.33
N GLY A 17 -10.17 -0.50 5.76
CA GLY A 17 -9.36 0.53 5.12
C GLY A 17 -9.08 0.25 3.64
N TYR A 18 -8.02 0.87 3.14
CA TYR A 18 -7.69 0.91 1.71
C TYR A 18 -6.23 0.50 1.48
N PRO A 19 -5.96 -0.38 0.51
CA PRO A 19 -4.62 -0.80 0.17
C PRO A 19 -3.83 0.34 -0.50
N ARG A 20 -2.58 0.52 -0.07
CA ARG A 20 -1.61 1.45 -0.64
C ARG A 20 -0.23 0.83 -0.77
N LEU A 21 0.50 1.27 -1.79
CA LEU A 21 1.92 0.98 -1.97
C LEU A 21 2.74 2.06 -1.29
N VAL A 22 3.69 1.65 -0.44
CA VAL A 22 4.56 2.55 0.33
C VAL A 22 6.00 2.25 -0.04
N GLN A 23 6.75 3.30 -0.40
CA GLN A 23 8.18 3.18 -0.68
C GLN A 23 8.96 2.96 0.62
N ARG A 24 9.99 2.11 0.60
CA ARG A 24 10.95 1.99 1.70
C ARG A 24 12.18 2.87 1.46
N PRO A 25 12.33 4.00 2.18
CA PRO A 25 13.48 4.88 1.97
C PRO A 25 14.82 4.23 2.39
N LEU A 26 14.79 3.34 3.39
CA LEU A 26 16.02 2.76 3.96
C LEU A 26 16.79 1.84 2.99
N GLU A 27 16.11 1.18 2.06
CA GLU A 27 16.78 0.27 1.11
C GLU A 27 17.52 1.02 -0.01
N ILE A 28 17.13 2.28 -0.26
CA ILE A 28 17.77 3.17 -1.24
C ILE A 28 19.19 3.51 -0.81
N ALA A 29 19.37 3.87 0.46
CA ALA A 29 20.66 4.28 1.00
C ALA A 29 21.70 3.15 1.02
N LEU A 30 21.25 1.88 1.07
CA LEU A 30 22.12 0.72 1.20
C LEU A 30 22.31 -0.07 -0.10
N THR A 31 21.30 -0.11 -0.98
CA THR A 31 21.33 -0.98 -2.18
C THR A 31 21.00 -0.25 -3.48
N GLY A 32 20.54 0.99 -3.41
CA GLY A 32 20.01 1.73 -4.57
C GLY A 32 18.73 1.13 -5.17
N LYS A 33 18.11 0.13 -4.52
CA LYS A 33 16.86 -0.48 -4.98
C LYS A 33 15.66 0.18 -4.29
N MET A 34 14.71 0.63 -5.11
CA MET A 34 13.40 1.07 -4.65
C MET A 34 12.53 -0.16 -4.43
N SER A 35 12.23 -0.52 -3.18
CA SER A 35 11.20 -1.51 -2.87
C SER A 35 9.91 -0.81 -2.43
N LYS A 36 8.79 -1.32 -2.94
CA LYS A 36 7.45 -0.93 -2.50
C LYS A 36 6.88 -2.05 -1.65
N ARG A 37 6.23 -1.70 -0.55
CA ARG A 37 5.45 -2.63 0.26
C ARG A 37 4.00 -2.18 0.28
N CYS A 38 3.11 -3.16 0.19
CA CYS A 38 1.69 -2.95 0.41
C CYS A 38 1.36 -2.84 1.90
N ALA A 39 0.47 -1.91 2.25
CA ALA A 39 -0.14 -1.81 3.56
C ALA A 39 -1.57 -1.28 3.45
N CYS A 40 -2.40 -1.57 4.45
CA CYS A 40 -3.75 -1.04 4.58
C CYS A 40 -3.74 0.22 5.44
N PHE A 41 -4.43 1.26 4.98
CA PHE A 41 -4.56 2.55 5.65
C PHE A 41 -6.03 2.91 5.85
N GLU A 42 -6.35 3.58 6.96
CA GLU A 42 -7.67 4.17 7.16
C GLU A 42 -7.87 5.41 6.27
N GLU A 43 -9.11 5.85 6.11
CA GLU A 43 -9.43 7.04 5.28
C GLU A 43 -8.66 8.29 5.73
N SER A 44 -8.61 8.53 7.04
CA SER A 44 -7.87 9.63 7.67
C SER A 44 -6.36 9.59 7.44
N GLN A 45 -5.84 8.44 7.00
CA GLN A 45 -4.43 8.19 6.76
C GLN A 45 -4.04 8.29 5.29
N LEU A 46 -5.02 8.43 4.37
CA LEU A 46 -4.78 8.41 2.92
C LEU A 46 -4.05 9.65 2.40
N ASP A 47 -4.18 10.78 3.09
CA ASP A 47 -3.51 12.04 2.73
C ASP A 47 -2.03 12.08 3.14
N GLN A 48 -1.49 10.99 3.68
CA GLN A 48 -0.06 10.91 4.00
C GLN A 48 0.80 10.87 2.73
N PRO A 49 1.93 11.60 2.72
CA PRO A 49 2.85 11.56 1.59
C PRO A 49 3.50 10.18 1.43
N GLY A 50 3.76 9.77 0.18
CA GLY A 50 4.43 8.51 -0.13
C GLY A 50 3.51 7.28 -0.19
N LEU A 51 2.19 7.50 -0.16
CA LEU A 51 1.18 6.48 -0.46
C LEU A 51 0.84 6.52 -1.95
N GLU A 52 1.00 5.38 -2.61
CA GLU A 52 0.63 5.20 -4.01
C GLU A 52 -0.60 4.28 -4.12
N VAL A 53 -1.50 4.61 -5.04
CA VAL A 53 -2.66 3.76 -5.40
C VAL A 53 -2.20 2.71 -6.41
N TYR A 54 -2.77 1.51 -6.34
CA TYR A 54 -2.56 0.48 -7.36
C TYR A 54 -3.03 0.95 -8.74
N GLU A 55 -2.29 0.60 -9.78
CA GLU A 55 -2.65 0.98 -11.15
C GLU A 55 -4.04 0.44 -11.51
N GLY A 56 -4.92 1.33 -11.99
CA GLY A 56 -6.30 0.98 -12.34
C GLY A 56 -7.22 0.72 -11.15
N CYS A 57 -6.81 1.02 -9.92
CA CYS A 57 -7.66 0.94 -8.75
C CYS A 57 -8.22 2.30 -8.33
N ASP A 58 -9.47 2.34 -7.88
CA ASP A 58 -10.07 3.56 -7.36
C ASP A 58 -9.42 3.96 -6.03
N TYR A 59 -9.38 5.27 -5.76
CA TYR A 59 -8.78 5.82 -4.54
C TYR A 59 -9.40 5.21 -3.27
N HIS A 60 -10.73 5.10 -3.20
CA HIS A 60 -11.44 4.51 -2.06
C HIS A 60 -11.83 3.02 -2.27
N ALA A 61 -11.14 2.29 -3.15
CA ALA A 61 -11.37 0.86 -3.26
C ALA A 61 -10.69 0.11 -2.11
N ASN A 62 -11.41 -0.81 -1.46
CA ASN A 62 -10.84 -1.73 -0.46
C ASN A 62 -10.24 -3.00 -1.08
N ARG A 63 -10.44 -3.21 -2.40
CA ARG A 63 -9.92 -4.33 -3.17
C ARG A 63 -9.46 -3.87 -4.55
N CYS A 64 -8.25 -4.25 -4.92
CA CYS A 64 -7.58 -3.93 -6.17
C CYS A 64 -7.02 -5.21 -6.83
N LYS A 65 -6.82 -5.18 -8.15
CA LYS A 65 -5.94 -6.14 -8.81
C LYS A 65 -4.48 -5.70 -8.61
N ALA A 66 -3.58 -6.66 -8.44
CA ALA A 66 -2.16 -6.39 -8.20
C ALA A 66 -1.34 -6.37 -9.47
#